data_AF-A0A448IEW3-F1
#
_entry.id   AF-A0A448IEW3-F1
#
_cell.length_a   1.000
_cell.length_b   1.000
_cell.length_c   1.000
_cell.angle_alpha   90.00
_cell.angle_beta   90.00
_cell.angle_gamma   90.00
#
_symmetry.space_group_name_H-M   'P 1'
#
loop_
_entity.id
_entity.type
_entity.pdbx_description
1 polymer ?
#
loop_
_entity_poly.entity_id
_entity_poly.type
_entity_poly.pdbx_seq_one_letter_code
_entity_poly.pdbx_strand_id
1 'polypeptide(L)'
;MNIPPHGQRPPPPLPPPPGEPPWPAQQPSGEPPQHSRKSGVSAKWILGGLGLLTVIVVTVVATLLVTRDGGYALSPPPDADSDQTTTGIAPNNAVSVGIITNEPTCSAWGPINDALAAAQENGWQLRDPALPASAWTAAQRQQHRQVADAMRGAADQTEHLASATKNTVVRDIYQQFIAYAREYADKVPLYQPPDDHLARVTVGTSLALTSICAAIKTGAASSSAPFVEPSTLPNRGDGAAPFLEQPAPVCPRWEEHVLRYSMDTSAWRQIDPNLAAQQWSPEQKSINEAVVPLMLASADRIEDLAEESQNIVIERFGALATEYQRAFAATLPNYVPENNYLNEVVTGLIGSVSDACRAVDGS
;
A
#
# COMPACT_ATOMS: atom_id res chain seq x y z
N MET A 1 30.91 79.60 -1.19
CA MET A 1 32.32 79.24 -0.96
C MET A 1 32.41 77.72 -0.98
N ASN A 2 33.20 77.17 -1.91
CA ASN A 2 33.43 75.74 -2.14
C ASN A 2 34.59 75.25 -1.25
N ILE A 3 34.42 74.14 -0.53
CA ILE A 3 35.50 73.28 -0.01
C ILE A 3 35.02 71.79 -0.07
N PRO A 4 35.87 70.81 -0.46
CA PRO A 4 35.47 69.48 -0.97
C PRO A 4 35.54 68.33 0.07
N PRO A 5 35.09 67.10 -0.27
CA PRO A 5 34.94 65.99 0.69
C PRO A 5 36.19 65.12 0.84
N HIS A 6 36.40 64.58 2.05
CA HIS A 6 37.44 63.58 2.34
C HIS A 6 36.83 62.17 2.48
N GLY A 7 37.46 61.21 1.79
CA GLY A 7 37.00 59.84 1.61
C GLY A 7 37.19 58.90 2.79
N GLN A 8 36.38 57.83 2.78
CA GLN A 8 36.41 56.72 3.73
C GLN A 8 37.29 55.57 3.19
N ARG A 9 38.11 54.96 4.06
CA ARG A 9 38.94 53.80 3.74
C ARG A 9 38.15 52.49 3.91
N PRO A 10 38.35 51.48 3.04
CA PRO A 10 37.75 50.15 3.21
C PRO A 10 38.50 49.27 4.23
N PRO A 11 37.82 48.29 4.87
CA PRO A 11 38.42 47.33 5.81
C PRO A 11 39.28 46.25 5.11
N PRO A 12 40.22 45.60 5.83
CA PRO A 12 41.15 44.63 5.27
C PRO A 12 40.50 43.26 4.92
N PRO A 13 41.07 42.49 3.98
CA PRO A 13 40.52 41.21 3.53
C PRO A 13 40.83 40.03 4.48
N LEU A 14 39.91 39.07 4.51
CA LEU A 14 40.01 37.78 5.23
C LEU A 14 40.98 36.80 4.52
N PRO A 15 41.64 35.88 5.26
CA PRO A 15 42.54 34.89 4.67
C PRO A 15 41.81 33.72 3.98
N PRO A 16 42.42 33.09 2.96
CA PRO A 16 41.81 32.01 2.17
C PRO A 16 41.85 30.62 2.88
N PRO A 17 40.94 29.70 2.52
CA PRO A 17 40.87 28.36 3.09
C PRO A 17 42.00 27.41 2.60
N PRO A 18 42.36 26.35 3.36
CA PRO A 18 43.44 25.42 3.02
C PRO A 18 43.08 24.49 1.84
N GLY A 19 44.07 24.23 0.99
CA GLY A 19 43.93 23.53 -0.30
C GLY A 19 43.74 22.01 -0.24
N GLU A 20 43.18 21.48 -1.34
CA GLU A 20 42.95 20.07 -1.62
C GLU A 20 44.26 19.32 -1.99
N PRO A 21 44.39 18.02 -1.67
CA PRO A 21 45.51 17.19 -2.09
C PRO A 21 45.39 16.69 -3.55
N PRO A 22 46.52 16.43 -4.25
CA PRO A 22 46.54 16.19 -5.69
C PRO A 22 46.23 14.74 -6.11
N TRP A 23 45.58 14.60 -7.26
CA TRP A 23 45.35 13.34 -7.97
C TRP A 23 46.64 12.75 -8.57
N PRO A 24 46.86 11.42 -8.57
CA PRO A 24 47.85 10.80 -9.44
C PRO A 24 47.27 10.33 -10.78
N ALA A 25 48.10 10.46 -11.80
CA ALA A 25 47.85 10.27 -13.22
C ALA A 25 47.66 8.81 -13.68
N GLN A 26 47.00 8.65 -14.82
CA GLN A 26 46.87 7.39 -15.57
C GLN A 26 48.09 7.15 -16.49
N GLN A 27 48.49 5.87 -16.64
CA GLN A 27 48.93 5.13 -17.87
C GLN A 27 49.85 3.94 -17.50
N PRO A 28 50.15 2.95 -18.38
CA PRO A 28 49.33 2.21 -19.36
C PRO A 28 49.50 0.65 -19.26
N SER A 29 48.88 -0.07 -20.21
CA SER A 29 48.61 -1.51 -20.41
C SER A 29 49.72 -2.56 -20.16
N GLY A 30 49.31 -3.77 -19.71
CA GLY A 30 50.10 -5.01 -19.72
C GLY A 30 49.22 -6.29 -19.65
N GLU A 31 49.60 -7.32 -20.41
CA GLU A 31 48.89 -8.58 -20.79
C GLU A 31 48.62 -9.64 -19.68
N PRO A 32 47.81 -10.70 -19.96
CA PRO A 32 47.09 -11.51 -18.96
C PRO A 32 47.78 -12.85 -18.63
N PRO A 33 47.37 -13.52 -17.52
CA PRO A 33 47.40 -14.98 -17.50
C PRO A 33 46.10 -15.65 -17.05
N GLN A 34 45.69 -16.58 -17.93
CA GLN A 34 45.28 -17.96 -17.69
C GLN A 34 43.98 -18.29 -16.91
N HIS A 35 43.09 -18.90 -17.70
CA HIS A 35 41.95 -19.72 -17.32
C HIS A 35 42.24 -20.71 -16.17
N SER A 36 41.36 -20.70 -15.17
CA SER A 36 40.96 -21.94 -14.50
C SER A 36 39.43 -22.09 -14.60
N ARG A 37 39.00 -23.13 -15.33
CA ARG A 37 37.63 -23.64 -15.35
C ARG A 37 37.47 -24.67 -14.23
N LYS A 38 36.23 -24.78 -13.74
CA LYS A 38 35.57 -25.77 -12.86
C LYS A 38 35.21 -25.12 -11.52
N SER A 39 33.98 -25.15 -11.03
CA SER A 39 32.88 -26.09 -11.23
C SER A 39 31.53 -25.39 -10.97
N GLY A 40 30.47 -25.91 -11.59
CA GLY A 40 29.13 -25.35 -11.50
C GLY A 40 28.48 -25.60 -10.14
N VAL A 41 27.73 -24.60 -9.68
CA VAL A 41 26.60 -24.76 -8.76
C VAL A 41 25.52 -23.76 -9.20
N SER A 42 24.43 -24.35 -9.69
CA SER A 42 23.03 -23.92 -9.77
C SER A 42 22.67 -22.42 -9.78
N ALA A 43 21.87 -22.08 -10.78
CA ALA A 43 20.99 -20.93 -10.87
C ALA A 43 20.40 -20.51 -9.51
N LYS A 44 20.69 -19.27 -9.09
CA LYS A 44 20.01 -18.63 -7.98
C LYS A 44 18.69 -18.06 -8.50
N TRP A 45 17.61 -18.62 -7.99
CA TRP A 45 16.26 -18.15 -8.18
C TRP A 45 16.13 -16.70 -7.72
N ILE A 46 15.69 -15.84 -8.63
CA ILE A 46 15.12 -14.52 -8.32
C ILE A 46 13.69 -14.81 -7.88
N LEU A 47 13.44 -14.80 -6.57
CA LEU A 47 12.10 -14.86 -6.00
C LEU A 47 11.90 -13.63 -5.13
N GLY A 48 10.88 -12.83 -5.47
CA GLY A 48 10.13 -12.05 -4.49
C GLY A 48 10.70 -10.70 -4.02
N GLY A 49 11.51 -10.01 -4.83
CA GLY A 49 12.16 -8.75 -4.43
C GLY A 49 11.71 -7.48 -5.17
N LEU A 50 10.54 -7.46 -5.83
CA LEU A 50 10.11 -6.32 -6.66
C LEU A 50 8.65 -5.90 -6.42
N GLY A 51 8.33 -5.66 -5.14
CA GLY A 51 7.05 -5.08 -4.71
C GLY A 51 7.19 -4.01 -3.63
N LEU A 52 8.40 -3.49 -3.37
CA LEU A 52 8.67 -2.60 -2.22
C LEU A 52 9.27 -1.23 -2.58
N LEU A 53 9.21 -0.77 -3.83
CA LEU A 53 9.82 0.51 -4.22
C LEU A 53 8.90 1.52 -4.90
N THR A 54 7.63 1.18 -5.14
CA THR A 54 6.69 2.11 -5.79
C THR A 54 5.58 2.63 -4.86
N VAL A 55 5.31 1.97 -3.73
CA VAL A 55 4.15 2.31 -2.88
C VAL A 55 4.41 3.45 -1.88
N ILE A 56 5.66 3.68 -1.44
CA ILE A 56 5.93 4.63 -0.34
C ILE A 56 6.31 6.05 -0.83
N VAL A 57 6.76 6.21 -2.08
CA VAL A 57 7.10 7.55 -2.59
C VAL A 57 5.83 8.41 -2.78
N VAL A 58 4.67 7.78 -3.05
CA VAL A 58 3.41 8.50 -3.25
C VAL A 58 2.81 9.00 -1.92
N THR A 59 3.00 8.26 -0.82
CA THR A 59 2.39 8.62 0.48
C THR A 59 3.02 9.87 1.09
N VAL A 60 4.34 10.06 0.98
CA VAL A 60 5.05 11.22 1.57
C VAL A 60 4.80 12.52 0.79
N VAL A 61 4.58 12.43 -0.53
CA VAL A 61 4.32 13.62 -1.37
C VAL A 61 2.90 14.14 -1.20
N ALA A 62 1.92 13.25 -0.97
CA ALA A 62 0.53 13.65 -0.71
C ALA A 62 0.37 14.43 0.61
N THR A 63 1.13 14.10 1.65
CA THR A 63 1.09 14.86 2.93
C THR A 63 1.74 16.23 2.83
N LEU A 64 2.80 16.39 2.02
CA LEU A 64 3.52 17.66 1.89
C LEU A 64 2.85 18.66 0.94
N LEU A 65 2.01 18.21 -0.01
CA LEU A 65 1.26 19.12 -0.88
C LEU A 65 -0.06 19.61 -0.27
N VAL A 66 -0.58 18.93 0.76
CA VAL A 66 -1.87 19.27 1.40
C VAL A 66 -1.70 20.17 2.64
N THR A 67 -0.49 20.32 3.18
CA THR A 67 -0.21 21.25 4.29
C THR A 67 0.12 22.68 3.84
N ARG A 68 0.05 22.99 2.53
CA ARG A 68 0.21 24.36 2.07
C ARG A 68 -1.14 25.06 2.04
N ASP A 69 -1.43 25.74 3.14
CA ASP A 69 -2.61 26.58 3.38
C ASP A 69 -2.98 27.43 2.15
N GLY A 70 -4.21 27.22 1.67
CA GLY A 70 -4.90 28.06 0.70
C GLY A 70 -6.37 28.17 1.11
N GLY A 71 -6.66 29.11 2.00
CA GLY A 71 -8.01 29.38 2.47
C GLY A 71 -8.94 29.83 1.35
N TYR A 72 -9.95 29.03 1.07
CA TYR A 72 -11.18 29.47 0.42
C TYR A 72 -12.36 28.99 1.27
N ALA A 73 -13.00 29.95 1.93
CA ALA A 73 -14.25 29.72 2.63
C ALA A 73 -15.34 29.39 1.60
N LEU A 74 -15.84 28.16 1.64
CA LEU A 74 -17.10 27.77 1.01
C LEU A 74 -18.08 27.38 2.12
N SER A 75 -19.24 28.03 2.10
CA SER A 75 -20.33 27.85 3.06
C SER A 75 -20.74 26.37 3.20
N PRO A 76 -21.22 25.94 4.39
CA PRO A 76 -21.64 24.56 4.60
C PRO A 76 -22.87 24.25 3.72
N PRO A 77 -22.91 23.09 3.02
CA PRO A 77 -24.16 22.60 2.47
C PRO A 77 -25.10 22.20 3.62
N PRO A 78 -26.42 22.28 3.43
CA PRO A 78 -27.38 21.83 4.43
C PRO A 78 -27.23 20.33 4.66
N ASP A 79 -27.42 19.90 5.92
CA ASP A 79 -27.42 18.50 6.36
C ASP A 79 -28.28 17.64 5.44
N ALA A 80 -27.62 16.89 4.55
CA ALA A 80 -28.25 15.82 3.80
C ALA A 80 -28.20 14.57 4.68
N ASP A 81 -29.28 14.36 5.42
CA ASP A 81 -29.65 13.06 5.96
C ASP A 81 -29.78 12.09 4.78
N SER A 82 -28.66 11.48 4.41
CA SER A 82 -28.55 10.55 3.29
C SER A 82 -28.81 9.17 3.85
N ASP A 83 -30.09 8.93 4.11
CA ASP A 83 -30.66 7.60 4.10
C ASP A 83 -30.24 6.97 2.77
N GLN A 84 -29.42 5.93 2.84
CA GLN A 84 -28.89 5.25 1.67
C GLN A 84 -30.07 4.84 0.79
N THR A 85 -30.21 5.48 -0.37
CA THR A 85 -31.19 5.06 -1.36
C THR A 85 -30.70 3.74 -1.95
N THR A 86 -31.07 2.66 -1.27
CA THR A 86 -30.92 1.28 -1.68
C THR A 86 -31.88 1.02 -2.82
N THR A 87 -31.42 1.14 -4.07
CA THR A 87 -32.06 0.44 -5.18
C THR A 87 -31.70 -1.04 -5.07
N GLY A 88 -32.40 -1.74 -4.18
CA GLY A 88 -32.25 -3.17 -3.90
C GLY A 88 -32.38 -3.44 -2.41
N ILE A 89 -33.55 -3.91 -1.98
CA ILE A 89 -33.71 -4.47 -0.63
C ILE A 89 -32.91 -5.77 -0.62
N ALA A 90 -31.68 -5.72 -0.09
CA ALA A 90 -30.93 -6.92 0.22
C ALA A 90 -31.79 -7.78 1.17
N PRO A 91 -31.89 -9.11 0.97
CA PRO A 91 -32.54 -9.99 1.94
C PRO A 91 -31.99 -9.73 3.34
N ASN A 92 -32.81 -9.88 4.39
CA ASN A 92 -32.47 -9.54 5.79
C ASN A 92 -31.14 -10.14 6.34
N ASN A 93 -30.49 -11.03 5.60
CA ASN A 93 -29.21 -11.67 5.93
C ASN A 93 -28.14 -11.45 4.85
N ALA A 94 -28.12 -10.30 4.16
CA ALA A 94 -27.13 -10.01 3.13
C ALA A 94 -26.46 -8.64 3.33
N VAL A 95 -25.21 -8.54 2.88
CA VAL A 95 -24.40 -7.32 2.87
C VAL A 95 -24.15 -6.94 1.42
N SER A 96 -24.43 -5.68 1.07
CA SER A 96 -24.02 -5.11 -0.22
C SER A 96 -22.57 -4.66 -0.14
N VAL A 97 -21.76 -5.07 -1.12
CA VAL A 97 -20.34 -4.75 -1.26
C VAL A 97 -20.17 -3.98 -2.56
N GLY A 98 -19.79 -2.71 -2.44
CA GLY A 98 -19.60 -1.80 -3.57
C GLY A 98 -18.54 -0.75 -3.26
N ILE A 99 -18.35 0.20 -4.18
CA ILE A 99 -17.44 1.34 -3.96
C ILE A 99 -17.89 2.12 -2.74
N ILE A 100 -16.98 2.30 -1.78
CA ILE A 100 -17.26 3.00 -0.53
C ILE A 100 -17.09 4.49 -0.77
N THR A 101 -18.21 5.21 -0.80
CA THR A 101 -18.25 6.65 -1.07
C THR A 101 -18.35 7.51 0.20
N ASN A 102 -18.63 6.87 1.34
CA ASN A 102 -18.69 7.53 2.65
C ASN A 102 -18.21 6.57 3.74
N GLU A 103 -17.28 7.02 4.58
CA GLU A 103 -16.81 6.30 5.76
C GLU A 103 -16.50 7.30 6.88
N PRO A 104 -17.40 7.44 7.88
CA PRO A 104 -17.25 8.41 8.97
C PRO A 104 -15.97 8.25 9.79
N THR A 105 -15.35 7.07 9.82
CA THR A 105 -14.14 6.83 10.63
C THR A 105 -12.85 7.31 9.96
N CYS A 106 -12.88 7.75 8.69
CA CYS A 106 -11.69 8.14 7.94
C CYS A 106 -10.87 9.27 8.58
N SER A 107 -11.53 10.25 9.20
CA SER A 107 -10.84 11.36 9.87
C SER A 107 -10.07 10.91 11.11
N ALA A 108 -10.54 9.86 11.78
CA ALA A 108 -9.90 9.29 12.95
C ALA A 108 -8.83 8.23 12.60
N TRP A 109 -8.95 7.57 11.44
CA TRP A 109 -7.95 6.63 10.95
C TRP A 109 -6.61 7.30 10.62
N GLY A 110 -6.63 8.47 9.96
CA GLY A 110 -5.42 9.16 9.47
C GLY A 110 -4.31 9.29 10.53
N PRO A 111 -4.58 9.92 11.70
CA PRO A 111 -3.58 10.09 12.74
C PRO A 111 -3.01 8.77 13.32
N ILE A 112 -3.83 7.70 13.39
CA ILE A 112 -3.37 6.38 13.84
C ILE A 112 -2.36 5.81 12.84
N ASN A 113 -2.70 5.89 11.56
CA ASN A 113 -1.86 5.41 10.49
C ASN A 113 -0.55 6.21 10.37
N ASP A 114 -0.62 7.54 10.49
CA ASP A 114 0.55 8.42 10.44
C ASP A 114 1.54 8.11 11.58
N ALA A 115 1.03 7.85 12.79
CA ALA A 115 1.86 7.47 13.91
C ALA A 115 2.55 6.10 13.70
N LEU A 116 1.83 5.13 13.13
CA LEU A 116 2.40 3.83 12.77
C LEU A 116 3.47 3.97 11.67
N ALA A 117 3.19 4.75 10.62
CA ALA A 117 4.13 5.01 9.54
C ALA A 117 5.42 5.65 10.07
N ALA A 118 5.31 6.69 10.92
CA ALA A 118 6.45 7.34 11.54
C ALA A 118 7.30 6.36 12.38
N ALA A 119 6.69 5.39 13.05
CA ALA A 119 7.42 4.36 13.79
C ALA A 119 8.20 3.40 12.87
N GLN A 120 7.72 3.19 11.64
CA GLN A 120 8.37 2.35 10.63
C GLN A 120 9.52 3.06 9.89
N GLU A 121 9.58 4.41 9.93
CA GLU A 121 10.65 5.21 9.32
C GLU A 121 12.04 4.99 9.95
N ASN A 122 12.15 4.18 11.01
CA ASN A 122 13.42 3.75 11.60
C ASN A 122 14.23 2.76 10.72
N GLY A 123 13.92 2.67 9.42
CA GLY A 123 14.54 1.76 8.46
C GLY A 123 13.93 0.35 8.48
N TRP A 124 12.77 0.15 9.10
CA TRP A 124 12.13 -1.17 9.19
C TRP A 124 11.77 -1.74 7.81
N GLN A 125 11.47 -0.88 6.85
CA GLN A 125 11.27 -1.23 5.44
C GLN A 125 12.53 -1.78 4.75
N LEU A 126 13.72 -1.52 5.31
CA LEU A 126 15.00 -2.00 4.79
C LEU A 126 15.50 -3.26 5.53
N ARG A 127 14.71 -3.81 6.45
CA ARG A 127 15.08 -5.02 7.19
C ARG A 127 15.26 -6.21 6.25
N ASP A 128 16.05 -7.18 6.67
CA ASP A 128 16.05 -8.51 6.07
C ASP A 128 15.03 -9.39 6.81
N PRO A 129 13.85 -9.67 6.21
CA PRO A 129 12.82 -10.49 6.85
C PRO A 129 13.22 -11.97 6.94
N ALA A 130 14.27 -12.41 6.23
CA ALA A 130 14.72 -13.80 6.28
C ALA A 130 15.57 -14.11 7.53
N LEU A 131 15.94 -13.11 8.33
CA LEU A 131 16.71 -13.30 9.56
C LEU A 131 15.78 -13.62 10.74
N PRO A 132 15.89 -14.80 11.38
CA PRO A 132 15.13 -15.11 12.59
C PRO A 132 15.62 -14.30 13.79
N ALA A 133 14.81 -14.20 14.84
CA ALA A 133 15.12 -13.46 16.07
C ALA A 133 16.44 -13.87 16.74
N SER A 134 16.84 -15.14 16.60
CA SER A 134 18.08 -15.71 17.11
C SER A 134 19.32 -15.17 16.38
N ALA A 135 19.17 -14.68 15.15
CA ALA A 135 20.25 -14.14 14.32
C ALA A 135 20.33 -12.60 14.38
N TRP A 136 19.39 -11.93 15.04
CA TRP A 136 19.38 -10.48 15.13
C TRP A 136 20.49 -9.93 16.01
N THR A 137 21.09 -8.84 15.53
CA THR A 137 21.83 -7.89 16.37
C THR A 137 20.90 -7.23 17.40
N ALA A 138 21.48 -6.62 18.43
CA ALA A 138 20.71 -5.86 19.41
C ALA A 138 19.91 -4.70 18.77
N ALA A 139 20.47 -4.07 17.73
CA ALA A 139 19.82 -3.00 16.99
C ALA A 139 18.60 -3.50 16.20
N GLN A 140 18.73 -4.61 15.45
CA GLN A 140 17.60 -5.22 14.74
C GLN A 140 16.50 -5.65 15.71
N ARG A 141 16.87 -6.29 16.84
CA ARG A 141 15.89 -6.65 17.87
C ARG A 141 15.18 -5.44 18.47
N GLN A 142 15.87 -4.32 18.63
CA GLN A 142 15.25 -3.08 19.08
C GLN A 142 14.32 -2.49 18.02
N GLN A 143 14.72 -2.51 16.74
CA GLN A 143 13.91 -2.03 15.61
C GLN A 143 12.59 -2.82 15.50
N HIS A 144 12.64 -4.15 15.52
CA HIS A 144 11.44 -4.99 15.47
C HIS A 144 10.53 -4.77 16.68
N ARG A 145 11.09 -4.61 17.89
CA ARG A 145 10.29 -4.30 19.10
C ARG A 145 9.58 -2.95 19.01
N GLN A 146 10.26 -1.91 18.52
CA GLN A 146 9.61 -0.59 18.35
C GLN A 146 8.43 -0.66 17.39
N VAL A 147 8.57 -1.37 16.28
CA VAL A 147 7.47 -1.54 15.32
C VAL A 147 6.37 -2.44 15.88
N ALA A 148 6.71 -3.49 16.63
CA ALA A 148 5.73 -4.33 17.32
C ALA A 148 4.90 -3.52 18.34
N ASP A 149 5.56 -2.68 19.13
CA ASP A 149 4.89 -1.81 20.11
C ASP A 149 3.99 -0.78 19.40
N ALA A 150 4.45 -0.21 18.28
CA ALA A 150 3.65 0.70 17.47
C ALA A 150 2.44 0.00 16.82
N MET A 151 2.61 -1.21 16.30
CA MET A 151 1.51 -2.03 15.75
C MET A 151 0.48 -2.36 16.82
N ARG A 152 0.91 -2.75 18.04
CA ARG A 152 0.01 -2.99 19.17
C ARG A 152 -0.75 -1.72 19.57
N GLY A 153 -0.06 -0.60 19.70
CA GLY A 153 -0.68 0.69 20.03
C GLY A 153 -1.65 1.21 18.94
N ALA A 154 -1.36 0.94 17.67
CA ALA A 154 -2.27 1.26 16.57
C ALA A 154 -3.50 0.35 16.58
N ALA A 155 -3.32 -0.96 16.86
CA ALA A 155 -4.42 -1.91 17.01
C ALA A 155 -5.38 -1.49 18.12
N ASP A 156 -4.86 -1.12 19.30
CA ASP A 156 -5.68 -0.68 20.44
C ASP A 156 -6.51 0.57 20.12
N GLN A 157 -5.93 1.55 19.42
CA GLN A 157 -6.67 2.74 18.98
C GLN A 157 -7.72 2.44 17.90
N THR A 158 -7.49 1.41 17.10
CA THR A 158 -8.35 1.03 15.97
C THR A 158 -9.62 0.28 16.42
N GLU A 159 -9.64 -0.33 17.60
CA GLU A 159 -10.82 -1.05 18.13
C GLU A 159 -12.09 -0.18 18.17
N HIS A 160 -11.93 1.10 18.53
CA HIS A 160 -13.04 2.05 18.52
C HIS A 160 -13.55 2.32 17.10
N LEU A 161 -12.67 2.37 16.10
CA LEU A 161 -13.06 2.59 14.70
C LEU A 161 -13.84 1.40 14.13
N ALA A 162 -13.39 0.18 14.43
CA ALA A 162 -14.10 -1.04 14.08
C ALA A 162 -15.52 -1.05 14.66
N SER A 163 -15.69 -0.56 15.89
CA SER A 163 -17.00 -0.47 16.55
C SER A 163 -17.87 0.66 15.99
N ALA A 164 -17.25 1.76 15.56
CA ALA A 164 -17.95 2.97 15.11
C ALA A 164 -18.45 2.87 13.66
N THR A 165 -17.69 2.23 12.76
CA THR A 165 -18.10 2.10 11.35
C THR A 165 -19.39 1.30 11.23
N LYS A 166 -20.26 1.72 10.30
CA LYS A 166 -21.46 0.98 9.91
C LYS A 166 -21.23 0.09 8.69
N ASN A 167 -20.14 0.29 7.95
CA ASN A 167 -19.79 -0.54 6.82
C ASN A 167 -19.13 -1.83 7.30
N THR A 168 -19.76 -2.97 6.99
CA THR A 168 -19.28 -4.29 7.43
C THR A 168 -17.92 -4.65 6.84
N VAL A 169 -17.66 -4.35 5.57
CA VAL A 169 -16.37 -4.68 4.97
C VAL A 169 -15.27 -3.79 5.55
N VAL A 170 -15.53 -2.50 5.79
CA VAL A 170 -14.57 -1.63 6.49
C VAL A 170 -14.30 -2.13 7.90
N ARG A 171 -15.33 -2.62 8.61
CA ARG A 171 -15.16 -3.25 9.92
C ARG A 171 -14.25 -4.46 9.86
N ASP A 172 -14.43 -5.34 8.87
CA ASP A 172 -13.55 -6.49 8.68
C ASP A 172 -12.11 -6.04 8.41
N ILE A 173 -11.89 -5.02 7.58
CA ILE A 173 -10.53 -4.52 7.34
C ILE A 173 -9.89 -4.00 8.63
N TYR A 174 -10.63 -3.24 9.46
CA TYR A 174 -10.13 -2.83 10.78
C TYR A 174 -9.85 -4.01 11.70
N GLN A 175 -10.74 -5.00 11.76
CA GLN A 175 -10.56 -6.18 12.60
C GLN A 175 -9.33 -7.00 12.17
N GLN A 176 -9.11 -7.15 10.86
CA GLN A 176 -7.94 -7.86 10.35
C GLN A 176 -6.64 -7.07 10.53
N PHE A 177 -6.68 -5.74 10.40
CA PHE A 177 -5.56 -4.89 10.82
C PHE A 177 -5.21 -5.13 12.30
N ILE A 178 -6.21 -5.10 13.20
CA ILE A 178 -6.02 -5.33 14.64
C ILE A 178 -5.44 -6.73 14.91
N ALA A 179 -6.04 -7.77 14.33
CA ALA A 179 -5.69 -9.15 14.60
C ALA A 179 -4.25 -9.47 14.18
N TYR A 180 -3.87 -9.12 12.94
CA TYR A 180 -2.53 -9.38 12.42
C TYR A 180 -1.45 -8.50 13.04
N ALA A 181 -1.79 -7.24 13.41
CA ALA A 181 -0.87 -6.36 14.13
C ALA A 181 -0.49 -6.94 15.50
N ARG A 182 -1.49 -7.47 16.22
CA ARG A 182 -1.29 -8.14 17.52
C ARG A 182 -0.50 -9.43 17.36
N GLU A 183 -0.86 -10.28 16.41
CA GLU A 183 -0.17 -11.55 16.17
C GLU A 183 1.31 -11.32 15.82
N TYR A 184 1.63 -10.39 14.92
CA TYR A 184 3.03 -10.05 14.63
C TYR A 184 3.76 -9.55 15.88
N ALA A 185 3.14 -8.65 16.64
CA ALA A 185 3.74 -8.09 17.84
C ALA A 185 4.03 -9.15 18.93
N ASP A 186 3.19 -10.19 19.01
CA ASP A 186 3.36 -11.32 19.92
C ASP A 186 4.44 -12.30 19.44
N LYS A 187 4.65 -12.43 18.13
CA LYS A 187 5.69 -13.28 17.53
C LYS A 187 7.09 -12.66 17.57
N VAL A 188 7.22 -11.33 17.61
CA VAL A 188 8.53 -10.63 17.57
C VAL A 188 9.61 -11.20 18.51
N PRO A 189 9.34 -11.59 19.77
CA PRO A 189 10.37 -12.16 20.65
C PRO A 189 10.99 -13.47 20.12
N LEU A 190 10.24 -14.25 19.36
CA LEU A 190 10.63 -15.56 18.80
C LEU A 190 10.54 -15.60 17.27
N TYR A 191 10.55 -14.42 16.64
CA TYR A 191 10.27 -14.22 15.22
C TYR A 191 11.00 -15.23 14.32
N GLN A 192 10.24 -15.82 13.43
CA GLN A 192 10.68 -16.62 12.29
C GLN A 192 10.34 -15.90 10.98
N PRO A 193 11.06 -16.20 9.88
CA PRO A 193 10.81 -15.55 8.60
C PRO A 193 9.35 -15.56 8.11
N PRO A 194 8.54 -16.63 8.29
CA PRO A 194 7.12 -16.60 7.92
C PRO A 194 6.30 -15.54 8.69
N ASP A 195 6.69 -15.16 9.91
CA ASP A 195 6.01 -14.13 10.70
C ASP A 195 6.10 -12.74 10.03
N ASP A 196 7.00 -12.54 9.05
CA ASP A 196 7.01 -11.31 8.23
C ASP A 196 5.67 -11.05 7.57
N HIS A 197 4.99 -12.11 7.15
CA HIS A 197 3.74 -12.00 6.42
C HIS A 197 2.62 -11.48 7.31
N LEU A 198 2.65 -11.71 8.63
CA LEU A 198 1.72 -11.10 9.58
C LEU A 198 1.82 -9.57 9.56
N ALA A 199 3.06 -9.05 9.54
CA ALA A 199 3.29 -7.62 9.41
C ALA A 199 2.84 -7.08 8.05
N ARG A 200 2.97 -7.88 6.98
CA ARG A 200 2.52 -7.47 5.64
C ARG A 200 1.00 -7.44 5.51
N VAL A 201 0.26 -8.34 6.15
CA VAL A 201 -1.21 -8.24 6.23
C VAL A 201 -1.62 -6.95 6.95
N THR A 202 -0.93 -6.60 8.04
CA THR A 202 -1.13 -5.32 8.73
C THR A 202 -0.90 -4.13 7.81
N VAL A 203 0.17 -4.14 7.02
CA VAL A 203 0.47 -3.07 6.04
C VAL A 203 -0.56 -3.04 4.90
N GLY A 204 -0.97 -4.19 4.36
CA GLY A 204 -1.94 -4.28 3.26
C GLY A 204 -3.33 -3.79 3.66
N THR A 205 -3.81 -4.15 4.85
CA THR A 205 -5.08 -3.65 5.40
C THR A 205 -5.02 -2.16 5.71
N SER A 206 -3.90 -1.65 6.24
CA SER A 206 -3.66 -0.21 6.41
C SER A 206 -3.67 0.55 5.08
N LEU A 207 -3.04 0.00 4.03
CA LEU A 207 -3.08 0.56 2.68
C LEU A 207 -4.51 0.63 2.17
N ALA A 208 -5.28 -0.46 2.27
CA ALA A 208 -6.67 -0.48 1.83
C ALA A 208 -7.51 0.60 2.53
N LEU A 209 -7.43 0.71 3.87
CA LEU A 209 -8.15 1.74 4.64
C LEU A 209 -7.77 3.15 4.21
N THR A 210 -6.46 3.40 4.09
CA THR A 210 -5.93 4.72 3.72
C THR A 210 -6.38 5.11 2.31
N SER A 211 -6.32 4.17 1.35
CA SER A 211 -6.71 4.42 -0.03
C SER A 211 -8.23 4.52 -0.21
N ILE A 212 -9.04 3.80 0.59
CA ILE A 212 -10.50 4.04 0.67
C ILE A 212 -10.76 5.48 1.10
N CYS A 213 -10.14 5.93 2.21
CA CYS A 213 -10.33 7.28 2.73
C CYS A 213 -9.84 8.36 1.75
N ALA A 214 -8.72 8.12 1.07
CA ALA A 214 -8.20 9.02 0.05
C ALA A 214 -9.12 9.10 -1.16
N ALA A 215 -9.63 7.98 -1.67
CA ALA A 215 -10.58 7.94 -2.78
C ALA A 215 -11.90 8.66 -2.46
N ILE A 216 -12.37 8.57 -1.21
CA ILE A 216 -13.53 9.35 -0.74
C ILE A 216 -13.20 10.84 -0.75
N LYS A 217 -12.08 11.23 -0.14
CA LYS A 217 -11.68 12.62 0.01
C LYS A 217 -11.45 13.34 -1.33
N THR A 218 -10.89 12.65 -2.32
CA THR A 218 -10.64 13.20 -3.66
C THR A 218 -11.85 13.13 -4.58
N GLY A 219 -12.92 12.42 -4.18
CA GLY A 219 -14.09 12.17 -5.01
C GLY A 219 -13.92 11.06 -6.05
N ALA A 220 -12.75 10.39 -6.10
CA ALA A 220 -12.51 9.27 -7.02
C ALA A 220 -13.48 8.09 -6.76
N ALA A 221 -13.85 7.84 -5.51
CA ALA A 221 -14.84 6.83 -5.16
C ALA A 221 -16.22 7.18 -5.73
N SER A 222 -16.72 8.39 -5.44
CA SER A 222 -18.05 8.83 -5.87
C SER A 222 -18.17 8.96 -7.39
N SER A 223 -17.11 9.39 -8.08
CA SER A 223 -17.11 9.49 -9.55
C SER A 223 -17.08 8.13 -10.24
N SER A 224 -16.55 7.09 -9.57
CA SER A 224 -16.38 5.76 -10.15
C SER A 224 -17.48 4.78 -9.76
N ALA A 225 -18.19 5.02 -8.66
CA ALA A 225 -19.27 4.18 -8.18
C ALA A 225 -20.35 3.83 -9.23
N PRO A 226 -20.79 4.75 -10.13
CA PRO A 226 -21.80 4.42 -11.14
C PRO A 226 -21.34 3.44 -12.24
N PHE A 227 -20.04 3.12 -12.32
CA PHE A 227 -19.52 2.20 -13.34
C PHE A 227 -19.55 0.72 -12.90
N VAL A 228 -19.93 0.45 -11.66
CA VAL A 228 -19.92 -0.90 -11.09
C VAL A 228 -21.20 -1.17 -10.32
N GLU A 229 -21.71 -2.40 -10.45
CA GLU A 229 -22.90 -2.85 -9.75
C GLU A 229 -22.48 -3.54 -8.44
N PRO A 230 -22.97 -3.10 -7.27
CA PRO A 230 -22.59 -3.70 -6.00
C PRO A 230 -22.93 -5.21 -5.93
N SER A 231 -21.97 -5.99 -5.47
CA SER A 231 -22.13 -7.40 -5.16
C SER A 231 -22.96 -7.61 -3.89
N THR A 232 -23.71 -8.70 -3.80
CA THR A 232 -24.50 -9.06 -2.60
C THR A 232 -23.98 -10.35 -1.99
N LEU A 233 -23.50 -10.28 -0.75
CA LEU A 233 -22.93 -11.43 -0.03
C LEU A 233 -23.80 -11.83 1.17
N PRO A 234 -23.81 -13.11 1.58
CA PRO A 234 -24.44 -13.52 2.83
C PRO A 234 -23.80 -12.84 4.05
N ASN A 235 -24.62 -12.39 4.99
CA ASN A 235 -24.16 -11.84 6.26
C ASN A 235 -23.90 -12.98 7.27
N ARG A 236 -22.66 -13.49 7.34
CA ARG A 236 -22.29 -14.62 8.22
C ARG A 236 -21.51 -14.22 9.49
N GLY A 237 -21.63 -12.97 9.94
CA GLY A 237 -20.91 -12.44 11.11
C GLY A 237 -19.51 -11.88 10.79
N ASP A 238 -18.86 -11.31 11.79
CA ASP A 238 -17.56 -10.63 11.69
C ASP A 238 -16.53 -11.38 12.56
N GLY A 239 -15.27 -11.45 12.12
CA GLY A 239 -14.22 -12.21 12.79
C GLY A 239 -13.12 -11.30 13.34
N ALA A 240 -12.98 -11.25 14.67
CA ALA A 240 -11.91 -10.48 15.34
C ALA A 240 -10.55 -11.21 15.38
N ALA A 241 -10.52 -12.50 15.03
CA ALA A 241 -9.29 -13.28 14.88
C ALA A 241 -8.72 -13.14 13.46
N PRO A 242 -7.43 -13.47 13.24
CA PRO A 242 -6.86 -13.55 11.90
C PRO A 242 -7.73 -14.44 11.02
N PHE A 243 -8.13 -13.96 9.85
CA PHE A 243 -9.03 -14.72 8.98
C PHE A 243 -8.41 -16.02 8.45
N LEU A 244 -7.09 -16.18 8.51
CA LEU A 244 -6.40 -17.44 8.25
C LEU A 244 -5.46 -17.76 9.42
N GLU A 245 -5.76 -18.84 10.13
CA GLU A 245 -4.90 -19.43 11.16
C GLU A 245 -4.27 -20.75 10.71
N GLN A 246 -4.77 -21.33 9.60
CA GLN A 246 -4.32 -22.58 9.02
C GLN A 246 -4.31 -22.49 7.49
N PRO A 247 -3.47 -23.28 6.79
CA PRO A 247 -3.46 -23.32 5.34
C PRO A 247 -4.85 -23.58 4.74
N ALA A 248 -5.27 -22.74 3.80
CA ALA A 248 -6.55 -22.88 3.11
C ALA A 248 -6.34 -23.46 1.69
N PRO A 249 -7.22 -24.36 1.21
CA PRO A 249 -7.10 -24.94 -0.14
C PRO A 249 -7.10 -23.92 -1.29
N VAL A 250 -7.60 -22.70 -1.05
CA VAL A 250 -7.58 -21.61 -2.03
C VAL A 250 -6.18 -21.01 -2.22
N CYS A 251 -5.32 -21.07 -1.20
CA CYS A 251 -4.06 -20.32 -1.15
C CYS A 251 -3.14 -20.55 -2.37
N PRO A 252 -2.82 -21.79 -2.79
CA PRO A 252 -1.96 -22.00 -3.94
C PRO A 252 -2.51 -21.38 -5.24
N ARG A 253 -3.83 -21.45 -5.44
CA ARG A 253 -4.50 -20.90 -6.63
C ARG A 253 -4.60 -19.38 -6.58
N TRP A 254 -4.80 -18.82 -5.38
CA TRP A 254 -4.74 -17.39 -5.14
C TRP A 254 -3.37 -16.82 -5.46
N GLU A 255 -2.30 -17.43 -4.94
CA GLU A 255 -0.93 -17.00 -5.20
C GLU A 255 -0.54 -17.11 -6.68
N GLU A 256 -0.90 -18.23 -7.33
CA GLU A 256 -0.67 -18.41 -8.76
C GLU A 256 -1.32 -17.29 -9.57
N HIS A 257 -2.57 -16.94 -9.25
CA HIS A 257 -3.30 -15.86 -9.90
C HIS A 257 -2.60 -14.50 -9.71
N VAL A 258 -2.24 -14.15 -8.47
CA VAL A 258 -1.55 -12.89 -8.16
C VAL A 258 -0.21 -12.79 -8.89
N LEU A 259 0.55 -13.88 -8.93
CA LEU A 259 1.82 -13.94 -9.67
C LEU A 259 1.62 -13.76 -11.18
N ARG A 260 0.63 -14.46 -11.76
CA ARG A 260 0.29 -14.34 -13.18
C ARG A 260 -0.11 -12.91 -13.54
N TYR A 261 -1.07 -12.34 -12.81
CA TYR A 261 -1.53 -10.98 -13.02
C TYR A 261 -0.38 -9.97 -12.92
N SER A 262 0.51 -10.14 -11.94
CA SER A 262 1.70 -9.28 -11.81
C SER A 262 2.61 -9.35 -13.04
N MET A 263 2.85 -10.54 -13.60
CA MET A 263 3.64 -10.69 -14.82
C MET A 263 2.96 -10.06 -16.03
N ASP A 264 1.67 -10.33 -16.22
CA ASP A 264 0.91 -9.91 -17.38
C ASP A 264 0.69 -8.38 -17.41
N THR A 265 0.67 -7.73 -16.25
CA THR A 265 0.54 -6.27 -16.11
C THR A 265 1.86 -5.53 -15.93
N SER A 266 3.00 -6.21 -16.07
CA SER A 266 4.33 -5.63 -15.78
C SER A 266 4.70 -4.39 -16.59
N ALA A 267 4.24 -4.27 -17.85
CA ALA A 267 4.45 -3.09 -18.67
C ALA A 267 3.63 -1.89 -18.17
N TRP A 268 2.36 -2.12 -17.79
CA TRP A 268 1.50 -1.09 -17.23
C TRP A 268 2.05 -0.55 -15.90
N ARG A 269 2.55 -1.42 -15.02
CA ARG A 269 3.13 -1.02 -13.71
C ARG A 269 4.41 -0.17 -13.82
N GLN A 270 5.01 -0.07 -15.00
CA GLN A 270 6.17 0.81 -15.24
C GLN A 270 5.77 2.24 -15.61
N ILE A 271 4.49 2.50 -15.89
CA ILE A 271 3.99 3.83 -16.17
C ILE A 271 3.88 4.59 -14.85
N ASP A 272 4.37 5.82 -14.81
CA ASP A 272 4.26 6.69 -13.64
C ASP A 272 2.77 6.97 -13.34
N PRO A 273 2.24 6.51 -12.19
CA PRO A 273 0.84 6.69 -11.85
C PRO A 273 0.45 8.16 -11.61
N ASN A 274 1.42 9.08 -11.51
CA ASN A 274 1.16 10.51 -11.37
C ASN A 274 0.91 11.22 -12.72
N LEU A 275 1.05 10.52 -13.84
CA LEU A 275 0.74 11.06 -15.16
C LEU A 275 -0.74 10.84 -15.50
N ALA A 276 -1.48 11.92 -15.72
CA ALA A 276 -2.86 11.86 -16.20
C ALA A 276 -2.92 11.33 -17.64
N ALA A 277 -4.05 10.77 -18.05
CA ALA A 277 -4.26 10.21 -19.39
C ALA A 277 -3.92 11.19 -20.52
N GLN A 278 -4.16 12.48 -20.31
CA GLN A 278 -3.86 13.55 -21.27
C GLN A 278 -2.36 13.78 -21.50
N GLN A 279 -1.51 13.30 -20.58
CA GLN A 279 -0.06 13.44 -20.60
C GLN A 279 0.65 12.18 -21.10
N TRP A 280 -0.08 11.08 -21.31
CA TRP A 280 0.50 9.83 -21.78
C TRP A 280 1.01 9.96 -23.22
N SER A 281 2.16 9.32 -23.46
CA SER A 281 2.63 9.05 -24.82
C SER A 281 1.67 8.07 -25.53
N PRO A 282 1.71 8.00 -26.88
CA PRO A 282 0.93 7.00 -27.61
C PRO A 282 1.17 5.55 -27.14
N GLU A 283 2.42 5.23 -26.78
CA GLU A 283 2.80 3.93 -26.23
C GLU A 283 2.14 3.67 -24.87
N GLN A 284 2.23 4.64 -23.94
CA GLN A 284 1.61 4.55 -22.61
C GLN A 284 0.09 4.42 -22.71
N LYS A 285 -0.55 5.13 -23.65
CA LYS A 285 -1.97 5.01 -23.89
C LYS A 285 -2.35 3.61 -24.38
N SER A 286 -1.61 3.06 -25.34
CA SER A 286 -1.80 1.69 -25.84
C SER A 286 -1.66 0.65 -24.72
N ILE A 287 -0.67 0.79 -23.84
CA ILE A 287 -0.48 -0.10 -22.68
C ILE A 287 -1.66 -0.02 -21.70
N ASN A 288 -2.15 1.19 -21.40
CA ASN A 288 -3.32 1.37 -20.54
C ASN A 288 -4.60 0.81 -21.16
N GLU A 289 -4.79 0.95 -22.48
CA GLU A 289 -5.93 0.34 -23.19
C GLU A 289 -5.83 -1.19 -23.15
N ALA A 290 -4.63 -1.75 -23.32
CA ALA A 290 -4.39 -3.20 -23.32
C ALA A 290 -4.54 -3.86 -21.94
N VAL A 291 -4.33 -3.11 -20.84
CA VAL A 291 -4.43 -3.68 -19.48
C VAL A 291 -5.88 -3.80 -18.98
N VAL A 292 -6.81 -3.00 -19.53
CA VAL A 292 -8.25 -3.04 -19.15
C VAL A 292 -8.83 -4.46 -19.17
N PRO A 293 -8.76 -5.24 -20.27
CA PRO A 293 -9.30 -6.60 -20.27
C PRO A 293 -8.59 -7.54 -19.29
N LEU A 294 -7.30 -7.32 -19.00
CA LEU A 294 -6.57 -8.10 -18.00
C LEU A 294 -7.04 -7.79 -16.57
N MET A 295 -7.33 -6.52 -16.28
CA MET A 295 -7.91 -6.11 -15.00
C MET A 295 -9.29 -6.70 -14.77
N LEU A 296 -10.16 -6.66 -15.79
CA LEU A 296 -11.51 -7.22 -15.69
C LEU A 296 -11.48 -8.75 -15.52
N ALA A 297 -10.67 -9.46 -16.31
CA ALA A 297 -10.51 -10.91 -16.16
C ALA A 297 -9.90 -11.29 -14.80
N SER A 298 -8.99 -10.46 -14.27
CA SER A 298 -8.46 -10.66 -12.93
C SER A 298 -9.51 -10.44 -11.86
N ALA A 299 -10.36 -9.41 -11.98
CA ALA A 299 -11.44 -9.12 -11.05
C ALA A 299 -12.39 -10.32 -10.96
N ASP A 300 -12.84 -10.85 -12.11
CA ASP A 300 -13.69 -12.04 -12.17
C ASP A 300 -13.01 -13.26 -11.50
N ARG A 301 -11.71 -13.45 -11.74
CA ARG A 301 -10.98 -14.57 -11.14
C ARG A 301 -10.80 -14.43 -9.62
N ILE A 302 -10.64 -13.20 -9.12
CA ILE A 302 -10.56 -12.92 -7.68
C ILE A 302 -11.89 -13.24 -7.01
N GLU A 303 -13.00 -12.84 -7.64
CA GLU A 303 -14.36 -13.13 -7.18
C GLU A 303 -14.59 -14.65 -7.06
N ASP A 304 -14.26 -15.42 -8.10
CA ASP A 304 -14.36 -16.90 -8.09
C ASP A 304 -13.54 -17.52 -6.96
N LEU A 305 -12.26 -17.12 -6.83
CA LEU A 305 -11.37 -17.67 -5.80
C LEU A 305 -11.85 -17.31 -4.39
N ALA A 306 -12.37 -16.11 -4.22
CA ALA A 306 -12.91 -15.65 -2.95
C ALA A 306 -14.13 -16.45 -2.53
N GLU A 307 -15.06 -16.74 -3.46
CA GLU A 307 -16.21 -17.63 -3.21
C GLU A 307 -15.77 -19.05 -2.85
N GLU A 308 -14.82 -19.62 -3.59
CA GLU A 308 -14.28 -20.95 -3.35
C GLU A 308 -13.55 -21.10 -2.00
N SER A 309 -13.10 -19.99 -1.41
CA SER A 309 -12.39 -20.00 -0.13
C SER A 309 -13.27 -20.48 1.04
N GLN A 310 -14.60 -20.29 0.92
CA GLN A 310 -15.58 -20.49 2.00
C GLN A 310 -15.22 -19.74 3.30
N ASN A 311 -14.42 -18.68 3.18
CA ASN A 311 -13.99 -17.82 4.26
C ASN A 311 -14.63 -16.46 4.07
N ILE A 312 -15.51 -16.05 4.99
CA ILE A 312 -16.32 -14.84 4.82
C ILE A 312 -15.48 -13.56 4.67
N VAL A 313 -14.30 -13.48 5.31
CA VAL A 313 -13.42 -12.32 5.18
C VAL A 313 -12.76 -12.30 3.80
N ILE A 314 -12.31 -13.46 3.30
CA ILE A 314 -11.76 -13.57 1.93
C ILE A 314 -12.86 -13.27 0.90
N GLU A 315 -14.09 -13.79 1.07
CA GLU A 315 -15.25 -13.48 0.24
C GLU A 315 -15.49 -11.96 0.17
N ARG A 316 -15.51 -11.27 1.32
CA ARG A 316 -15.75 -9.82 1.40
C ARG A 316 -14.59 -8.99 0.85
N PHE A 317 -13.34 -9.38 1.10
CA PHE A 317 -12.16 -8.73 0.55
C PHE A 317 -12.09 -8.90 -0.97
N GLY A 318 -12.36 -10.12 -1.46
CA GLY A 318 -12.40 -10.43 -2.88
C GLY A 318 -13.49 -9.66 -3.61
N ALA A 319 -14.71 -9.61 -3.07
CA ALA A 319 -15.79 -8.82 -3.63
C ALA A 319 -15.43 -7.32 -3.69
N LEU A 320 -14.94 -6.75 -2.58
CA LEU A 320 -14.57 -5.33 -2.55
C LEU A 320 -13.41 -5.03 -3.53
N ALA A 321 -12.38 -5.87 -3.57
CA ALA A 321 -11.27 -5.73 -4.52
C ALA A 321 -11.76 -5.83 -5.98
N THR A 322 -12.71 -6.72 -6.26
CA THR A 322 -13.32 -6.87 -7.59
C THR A 322 -14.03 -5.59 -8.02
N GLU A 323 -14.87 -5.01 -7.17
CA GLU A 323 -15.57 -3.76 -7.49
C GLU A 323 -14.60 -2.60 -7.71
N TYR A 324 -13.59 -2.45 -6.85
CA TYR A 324 -12.58 -1.41 -7.00
C TYR A 324 -11.71 -1.61 -8.26
N GLN A 325 -11.40 -2.86 -8.64
CA GLN A 325 -10.63 -3.16 -9.85
C GLN A 325 -11.43 -2.86 -11.12
N ARG A 326 -12.72 -3.23 -11.15
CA ARG A 326 -13.65 -2.89 -12.24
C ARG A 326 -13.80 -1.37 -12.37
N ALA A 327 -13.99 -0.67 -11.25
CA ALA A 327 -14.09 0.79 -11.22
C ALA A 327 -12.80 1.46 -11.71
N PHE A 328 -11.64 1.01 -11.24
CA PHE A 328 -10.34 1.53 -11.69
C PHE A 328 -10.16 1.35 -13.20
N ALA A 329 -10.43 0.15 -13.73
CA ALA A 329 -10.33 -0.13 -15.16
C ALA A 329 -11.23 0.80 -16.00
N ALA A 330 -12.44 1.12 -15.51
CA ALA A 330 -13.35 2.06 -16.17
C ALA A 330 -12.83 3.50 -16.20
N THR A 331 -11.95 3.89 -15.27
CA THR A 331 -11.35 5.24 -15.25
C THR A 331 -10.18 5.42 -16.21
N LEU A 332 -9.50 4.34 -16.64
CA LEU A 332 -8.28 4.42 -17.45
C LEU A 332 -8.37 5.32 -18.70
N PRO A 333 -9.48 5.34 -19.47
CA PRO A 333 -9.58 6.22 -20.64
C PRO A 333 -9.44 7.72 -20.31
N ASN A 334 -9.85 8.14 -19.12
CA ASN A 334 -9.82 9.51 -18.63
C ASN A 334 -9.05 9.63 -17.32
N TYR A 335 -8.06 8.76 -17.12
CA TYR A 335 -7.35 8.62 -15.85
C TYR A 335 -6.78 9.95 -15.35
N VAL A 336 -7.02 10.22 -14.07
CA VAL A 336 -6.32 11.24 -13.29
C VAL A 336 -5.63 10.56 -12.10
N PRO A 337 -4.53 11.14 -11.56
CA PRO A 337 -3.75 10.50 -10.50
C PRO A 337 -4.57 10.06 -9.28
N GLU A 338 -5.63 10.79 -8.94
CA GLU A 338 -6.53 10.45 -7.83
C GLU A 338 -7.27 9.12 -8.04
N ASN A 339 -7.42 8.65 -9.28
CA ASN A 339 -7.99 7.32 -9.54
C ASN A 339 -7.08 6.19 -9.04
N ASN A 340 -5.77 6.43 -8.86
CA ASN A 340 -4.84 5.39 -8.37
C ASN A 340 -5.24 4.85 -7.01
N TYR A 341 -5.88 5.67 -6.15
CA TYR A 341 -6.38 5.19 -4.87
C TYR A 341 -7.33 4.00 -5.01
N LEU A 342 -8.08 3.90 -6.12
CA LEU A 342 -8.93 2.73 -6.37
C LEU A 342 -8.08 1.46 -6.54
N ASN A 343 -7.00 1.53 -7.34
CA ASN A 343 -6.08 0.42 -7.55
C ASN A 343 -5.27 0.06 -6.30
N GLU A 344 -4.99 1.03 -5.43
CA GLU A 344 -4.33 0.76 -4.15
C GLU A 344 -5.23 0.01 -3.17
N VAL A 345 -6.55 0.25 -3.16
CA VAL A 345 -7.50 -0.58 -2.40
C VAL A 345 -7.40 -2.03 -2.85
N VAL A 346 -7.43 -2.27 -4.16
CA VAL A 346 -7.27 -3.61 -4.76
C VAL A 346 -5.96 -4.26 -4.29
N THR A 347 -4.85 -3.51 -4.38
CA THR A 347 -3.51 -3.97 -4.00
C THR A 347 -3.44 -4.36 -2.52
N GLY A 348 -4.00 -3.52 -1.63
CA GLY A 348 -4.01 -3.76 -0.19
C GLY A 348 -4.81 -5.01 0.18
N LEU A 349 -6.01 -5.18 -0.37
CA LEU A 349 -6.89 -6.31 -0.07
C LEU A 349 -6.33 -7.64 -0.61
N ILE A 350 -5.93 -7.69 -1.88
CA ILE A 350 -5.40 -8.92 -2.50
C ILE A 350 -4.04 -9.30 -1.90
N GLY A 351 -3.20 -8.30 -1.63
CA GLY A 351 -1.92 -8.48 -0.96
C GLY A 351 -2.12 -9.09 0.43
N SER A 352 -3.09 -8.59 1.19
CA SER A 352 -3.42 -9.11 2.53
C SER A 352 -3.83 -10.58 2.50
N VAL A 353 -4.65 -11.01 1.53
CA VAL A 353 -4.99 -12.44 1.37
C VAL A 353 -3.77 -13.28 1.02
N SER A 354 -2.91 -12.79 0.12
CA SER A 354 -1.69 -13.48 -0.29
C SER A 354 -0.70 -13.64 0.88
N ASP A 355 -0.48 -12.58 1.66
CA ASP A 355 0.42 -12.64 2.81
C ASP A 355 -0.16 -13.49 3.94
N ALA A 356 -1.48 -13.45 4.18
CA ALA A 356 -2.13 -14.35 5.13
C ALA A 356 -1.90 -15.83 4.78
N CYS A 357 -2.04 -16.21 3.50
CA CYS A 357 -1.70 -17.56 3.04
C CYS A 357 -0.25 -17.95 3.35
N ARG A 358 0.71 -17.06 3.08
CA ARG A 358 2.13 -17.33 3.34
C ARG A 358 2.48 -17.41 4.82
N ALA A 359 1.75 -16.68 5.66
CA ALA A 359 1.95 -16.71 7.11
C ALA A 359 1.65 -18.10 7.69
N VAL A 360 0.66 -18.80 7.14
CA VAL A 360 0.22 -20.12 7.62
C VAL A 360 0.89 -21.30 6.89
N ASP A 361 1.38 -21.10 5.66
CA ASP A 361 2.10 -22.13 4.90
C ASP A 361 3.47 -22.50 5.52
N GLY A 362 4.05 -21.59 6.30
CA GLY A 362 5.32 -21.80 7.01
C GLY A 362 5.19 -22.25 8.47
N SER A 363 3.95 -22.52 8.94
CA SER A 363 3.65 -22.84 10.35
C SER A 363 3.74 -24.32 10.72
#